data_AF-A0A1J5PJW9-F1
#
_entry.id   AF-A0A1J5PJW9-F1
#
_cell.length_a   1.000
_cell.length_b   1.000
_cell.length_c   1.000
_cell.angle_alpha   90.00
_cell.angle_beta   90.00
_cell.angle_gamma   90.00
#
_symmetry.space_group_name_H-M   'P 1'
#
loop_
_entity.id
_entity.type
_entity.pdbx_description
1 polymer ?
#
loop_
_entity_poly.entity_id
_entity_poly.type
_entity_poly.pdbx_seq_one_letter_code
_entity_poly.pdbx_strand_id
1 'polypeptide(L)' 'MMLTDVYHTRTGLSVSSRVPDDPELPLPLNRVRPIREVVVVDYCLPGCPPSADAFWRFLSDLLAGRTPHLDCELMRYD' A
#
# COMPACT_ATOMS: atom_id res chain seq x y z
N MET A 1 -10.14 3.76 -17.20
CA MET A 1 -10.13 2.41 -17.79
C MET A 1 -10.52 1.36 -16.75
N MET A 2 -9.72 1.11 -15.71
CA MET A 2 -10.01 0.11 -14.66
C MET A 2 -11.44 0.07 -14.09
N LEU A 3 -12.00 1.21 -13.66
CA LEU A 3 -13.36 1.22 -13.07
C LEU A 3 -14.42 0.80 -14.09
N THR A 4 -14.34 1.30 -15.33
CA THR A 4 -15.25 0.90 -16.40
C THR A 4 -15.07 -0.59 -16.74
N ASP A 5 -13.83 -1.09 -16.74
CA ASP A 5 -13.57 -2.50 -17.02
C ASP A 5 -14.23 -3.42 -15.98
N VAL A 6 -14.18 -3.04 -14.69
CA VAL A 6 -14.74 -3.84 -13.60
C VAL A 6 -16.26 -3.71 -13.48
N TYR A 7 -16.81 -2.50 -13.62
CA TYR A 7 -18.21 -2.20 -13.29
C TYR A 7 -19.13 -2.09 -14.51
N HIS A 8 -18.60 -2.10 -15.72
CA HIS A 8 -19.39 -1.97 -16.94
C HIS A 8 -19.17 -3.10 -17.95
N THR A 9 -17.91 -3.55 -18.16
CA THR A 9 -17.62 -4.50 -19.25
C THR A 9 -17.43 -5.94 -18.78
N ARG A 10 -17.16 -6.18 -17.49
CA ARG A 10 -16.90 -7.53 -16.96
C ARG A 10 -18.11 -8.46 -17.10
N THR A 11 -17.84 -9.72 -17.41
CA THR A 11 -18.86 -10.76 -17.43
C THR A 11 -19.44 -11.01 -16.02
N GLY A 12 -20.73 -11.35 -15.96
CA GLY A 12 -21.45 -11.56 -14.70
C GLY A 12 -22.10 -10.31 -14.10
N LEU A 13 -22.06 -9.17 -14.80
CA LEU A 13 -22.73 -7.93 -14.39
C LEU A 13 -24.19 -7.87 -14.88
N SER A 14 -24.99 -7.07 -14.18
CA SER A 14 -26.35 -6.76 -14.59
C SER A 14 -26.35 -5.72 -15.72
N VAL A 15 -27.44 -5.67 -16.50
CA VAL A 15 -27.60 -4.71 -17.62
C VAL A 15 -27.54 -3.25 -17.15
N SER A 16 -27.90 -2.97 -15.89
CA SER A 16 -27.91 -1.62 -15.32
C SER A 16 -26.64 -1.26 -14.54
N SER A 17 -25.62 -2.14 -14.54
CA SER A 17 -24.36 -1.92 -13.83
C SER A 17 -23.61 -0.70 -14.39
N ARG A 18 -23.08 0.12 -13.48
CA ARG A 18 -22.34 1.35 -13.79
C ARG A 18 -21.25 1.59 -12.75
N VAL A 19 -20.29 2.43 -13.09
CA VAL A 19 -19.29 2.89 -12.11
C VAL A 19 -20.01 3.67 -10.99
N PRO A 20 -19.81 3.31 -9.72
CA PRO A 20 -20.37 4.07 -8.61
C PRO A 20 -19.85 5.51 -8.57
N ASP A 21 -20.75 6.46 -8.34
CA ASP A 21 -20.49 7.91 -8.31
C ASP A 21 -21.11 8.62 -7.10
N ASP A 22 -21.47 7.86 -6.07
CA ASP A 22 -22.02 8.39 -4.82
C ASP A 22 -21.02 9.33 -4.12
N PRO A 23 -21.43 10.52 -3.61
CA PRO A 23 -20.56 11.44 -2.89
C PRO A 23 -19.86 10.86 -1.64
N GLU A 24 -20.37 9.78 -1.05
CA GLU A 24 -19.72 9.06 0.05
C GLU A 24 -18.44 8.33 -0.40
N LEU A 25 -18.30 8.07 -1.69
CA LEU A 25 -17.13 7.41 -2.27
C LEU A 25 -16.08 8.47 -2.69
N PRO A 26 -14.85 8.40 -2.14
CA PRO A 26 -13.82 9.35 -2.51
C PRO A 26 -13.36 9.13 -3.95
N LEU A 27 -13.11 10.25 -4.65
CA LEU A 27 -12.53 10.23 -6.00
C LEU A 27 -11.13 9.60 -5.97
N PRO A 28 -10.88 8.53 -6.74
CA PRO A 28 -9.54 7.98 -6.86
C PRO A 28 -8.57 8.99 -7.47
N LEU A 29 -7.32 8.99 -6.99
CA LEU A 29 -6.26 9.78 -7.60
C LEU A 29 -5.94 9.26 -9.00
N ASN A 30 -5.39 10.15 -9.84
CA ASN A 30 -4.96 9.82 -11.19
C ASN A 30 -3.91 8.69 -11.24
N ARG A 31 -3.10 8.54 -10.17
CA ARG A 31 -2.11 7.48 -9.99
C ARG A 31 -1.95 7.16 -8.51
N VAL A 32 -1.65 5.89 -8.19
CA VAL A 32 -1.19 5.50 -6.86
C VAL A 32 0.17 6.15 -6.60
N ARG A 33 0.37 6.68 -5.39
CA ARG A 33 1.58 7.39 -4.96
C ARG A 33 2.11 6.73 -3.68
N PRO A 34 3.42 6.55 -3.51
CA PRO A 34 3.98 6.15 -2.22
C PRO A 34 3.76 7.26 -1.19
N ILE A 35 3.55 6.88 0.08
CA ILE A 35 3.21 7.82 1.15
C ILE A 35 4.25 8.92 1.39
N ARG A 36 5.54 8.64 1.11
CA ARG A 36 6.65 9.61 1.20
C ARG A 36 6.53 10.81 0.25
N GLU A 37 5.66 10.73 -0.76
CA GLU A 37 5.38 11.86 -1.66
C GLU A 37 4.29 12.80 -1.12
N VAL A 38 3.59 12.39 -0.06
CA VAL A 38 2.48 13.14 0.55
C VAL A 38 2.85 13.65 1.94
N VAL A 39 3.64 12.89 2.70
CA VAL A 39 4.09 13.24 4.05
C VAL A 39 5.55 12.87 4.26
N VAL A 40 6.20 13.50 5.24
CA VAL A 40 7.55 13.09 5.69
C VAL A 40 7.46 11.71 6.33
N VAL A 41 8.37 10.83 5.93
CA VAL A 41 8.47 9.45 6.44
C VAL A 41 9.86 9.28 7.01
N ASP A 42 9.96 9.02 8.31
CA ASP A 42 11.24 8.89 9.01
C ASP A 42 11.99 7.61 8.65
N TYR A 43 11.26 6.50 8.48
CA TYR A 43 11.83 5.19 8.22
C TYR A 43 10.95 4.38 7.25
N CYS A 44 11.59 3.52 6.45
CA CYS A 44 10.92 2.64 5.49
C CYS A 44 11.31 1.18 5.79
N LEU A 45 10.32 0.29 5.91
CA LEU A 45 10.50 -1.15 6.10
C LEU A 45 10.16 -1.88 4.79
N PRO A 46 11.15 -2.41 4.04
CA PRO A 46 10.92 -3.06 2.76
C PRO A 46 10.33 -4.47 2.89
N GLY A 47 9.49 -4.87 1.93
CA GLY A 47 8.95 -6.23 1.75
C GLY A 47 7.48 -6.25 1.33
N CYS A 48 7.02 -7.34 0.69
CA CYS A 48 5.62 -7.52 0.29
C CYS A 48 5.05 -8.91 0.70
N PRO A 49 4.90 -9.21 2.01
CA PRO A 49 5.17 -8.33 3.15
C PRO A 49 6.60 -8.48 3.68
N PRO A 50 7.08 -7.53 4.50
CA PRO A 50 8.31 -7.72 5.27
C PRO A 50 8.22 -8.96 6.16
N SER A 51 9.35 -9.63 6.42
CA SER A 51 9.37 -10.80 7.30
C SER A 51 9.06 -10.43 8.75
N ALA A 52 8.56 -11.40 9.54
CA ALA A 52 8.30 -11.20 10.97
C ALA A 52 9.57 -10.76 11.73
N ASP A 53 10.73 -11.32 11.37
CA ASP A 53 12.02 -10.95 11.96
C ASP A 53 12.43 -9.51 11.61
N ALA A 54 12.12 -9.05 10.39
CA ALA A 54 12.35 -7.67 9.99
C ALA A 54 11.49 -6.70 10.81
N PHE A 55 10.20 -7.02 11.02
CA PHE A 55 9.34 -6.25 11.93
C PHE A 55 9.88 -6.23 13.36
N TRP A 56 10.21 -7.41 13.90
CA TRP A 56 10.69 -7.54 15.27
C TRP A 56 11.97 -6.75 15.51
N ARG A 57 12.94 -6.85 14.60
CA ARG A 57 14.20 -6.11 14.69
C ARG A 57 13.98 -4.62 14.62
N PHE A 58 13.21 -4.18 13.63
CA PHE A 58 12.91 -2.76 13.41
C PHE A 58 12.26 -2.12 14.64
N LEU A 59 11.22 -2.75 15.19
CA LEU A 59 10.52 -2.24 16.37
C LEU A 59 11.40 -2.32 17.63
N SER A 60 12.20 -3.38 17.80
CA SER A 60 13.11 -3.52 18.94
C SER A 60 14.21 -2.46 18.96
N ASP A 61 14.73 -2.05 17.79
CA ASP A 61 15.70 -0.97 17.69
C ASP A 61 15.07 0.38 18.07
N LEU A 62 13.87 0.68 17.55
CA LEU A 62 13.14 1.90 17.92
C LEU A 62 12.85 1.98 19.43
N LEU A 63 12.35 0.89 20.02
CA LEU A 63 12.03 0.82 21.45
C LEU A 63 13.27 1.01 22.33
N ALA A 64 14.44 0.62 21.85
CA ALA A 64 15.71 0.79 22.55
C ALA A 64 16.39 2.16 22.27
N GLY A 65 15.74 3.06 21.53
CA GLY A 65 16.30 4.37 21.16
C GLY A 65 17.45 4.29 20.16
N ARG A 66 17.57 3.18 19.42
CA ARG A 66 18.56 3.00 18.35
C ARG A 66 17.95 3.34 17.00
N THR A 67 18.79 3.81 16.08
CA THR A 67 18.41 3.92 14.66
C THR A 67 18.16 2.51 14.11
N PRO A 68 16.99 2.22 13.52
CA PRO A 68 16.70 0.91 12.94
C PRO A 68 17.73 0.55 11.86
N HIS A 69 18.30 -0.65 11.98
CA HIS A 69 19.18 -1.21 10.98
C HIS A 69 18.65 -2.57 10.57
N LEU A 70 18.41 -2.75 9.27
CA LEU A 70 18.04 -4.03 8.69
C LEU A 70 19.28 -4.59 7.99
N ASP A 71 19.73 -5.76 8.44
CA ASP A 71 20.80 -6.49 7.78
C ASP A 71 20.33 -6.94 6.38
N CYS A 72 21.28 -7.16 5.45
CA CYS A 72 20.96 -7.52 4.06
C CYS A 72 20.01 -8.72 3.94
N GLU A 73 20.07 -9.69 4.85
CA GLU A 73 19.19 -10.88 4.85
C GLU A 73 17.72 -10.55 5.14
N LEU A 74 17.45 -9.43 5.83
CA LEU A 74 16.11 -8.96 6.17
C LEU A 74 15.54 -7.96 5.15
N MET A 75 16.35 -7.50 4.19
CA MET A 75 15.93 -6.58 3.14
C MET A 75 15.41 -7.35 1.92
N ARG A 76 14.08 -7.47 1.83
CA ARG A 76 13.39 -8.10 0.69
C ARG A 76 12.45 -7.11 0.00
N TYR A 77 12.28 -7.26 -1.30
CA TYR A 77 11.41 -6.40 -2.13
C TYR A 77 10.41 -7.21 -2.98
N ASP A 78 10.45 -8.53 -2.83
CA ASP A 78 9.54 -9.48 -3.44
C ASP A 78 8.27 -9.70 -2.60
#